data_AF-A0A1A3FV86-F1
#
_entry.id   AF-A0A1A3FV86-F1
#
_cell.length_a   1.000
_cell.length_b   1.000
_cell.length_c   1.000
_cell.angle_alpha   90.00
_cell.angle_beta   90.00
_cell.angle_gamma   90.00
#
_symmetry.space_group_name_H-M   'P 1'
#
loop_
_entity.id
_entity.type
_entity.pdbx_description
1 polymer ?
#
loop_
_entity_poly.entity_id
_entity_poly.type
_entity_poly.pdbx_seq_one_letter_code
_entity_poly.pdbx_strand_id
1 'polypeptide(L)' 'MSWTRYTGRADADIALDGDALHAELEDRIRVDNPHLTDVRLERATAAEAFDAERSRRWYDVTYLAEDPEDNA' A
#
# COMPACT_ATOMS: atom_id res chain seq x y z
N MET A 1 9.14 -3.82 19.04
CA MET A 1 8.89 -3.56 17.61
C MET A 1 7.49 -4.06 17.35
N SER A 2 6.53 -3.16 17.49
CA SER A 2 5.10 -3.47 17.36
C SER A 2 4.70 -3.04 15.97
N TRP A 3 4.52 -4.00 15.08
CA TRP A 3 4.04 -3.74 13.73
C TRP A 3 2.52 -3.75 13.77
N THR A 4 1.91 -2.60 13.51
CA THR A 4 0.47 -2.46 13.48
C THR A 4 -0.02 -2.72 12.07
N ARG A 5 -1.06 -3.55 11.95
CA ARG A 5 -1.66 -3.87 10.65
C ARG A 5 -2.67 -2.81 10.27
N TYR A 6 -2.40 -2.15 9.15
CA TYR A 6 -3.27 -1.16 8.53
C TYR A 6 -3.83 -1.70 7.23
N THR A 7 -5.06 -1.30 6.93
CA THR A 7 -5.68 -1.51 5.63
C THR A 7 -5.83 -0.15 4.96
N GLY A 8 -5.29 -0.02 3.77
CA GLY A 8 -5.36 1.17 2.96
C GLY A 8 -5.77 0.86 1.53
N ARG A 9 -5.83 1.91 0.73
CA ARG A 9 -6.12 1.80 -0.69
C ARG A 9 -5.09 2.63 -1.46
N ALA A 10 -4.40 1.99 -2.39
CA ALA A 10 -3.40 2.64 -3.24
C ALA A 10 -3.69 2.33 -4.71
N ASP A 11 -3.49 3.31 -5.59
CA ASP A 11 -3.54 3.11 -7.03
C ASP A 11 -2.16 2.71 -7.55
N ALA A 12 -2.12 1.67 -8.37
CA ALA A 12 -0.91 1.24 -9.07
C ALA A 12 -1.23 0.94 -10.53
N ASP A 13 -0.19 0.98 -11.36
CA ASP A 13 -0.30 0.62 -12.76
C ASP A 13 -0.56 -0.89 -12.91
N ILE A 14 -1.56 -1.25 -13.73
CA ILE A 14 -1.93 -2.65 -13.97
C ILE A 14 -0.85 -3.40 -14.74
N ALA A 15 0.04 -2.67 -15.42
CA ALA A 15 1.17 -3.25 -16.11
C ALA A 15 2.25 -3.74 -15.15
N LEU A 16 2.21 -3.33 -13.87
CA LEU A 16 3.10 -3.82 -12.84
C LEU A 16 2.55 -5.11 -12.23
N ASP A 17 3.43 -6.10 -12.09
CA ASP A 17 3.13 -7.37 -11.45
C ASP A 17 4.20 -7.75 -10.43
N GLY A 18 3.83 -8.66 -9.52
CA GLY A 18 4.72 -9.19 -8.50
C GLY A 18 5.39 -8.11 -7.65
N ASP A 19 6.72 -8.09 -7.69
CA ASP A 19 7.55 -7.22 -6.86
C ASP A 19 7.45 -5.74 -7.27
N ALA A 20 7.30 -5.47 -8.57
CA ALA A 20 7.19 -4.09 -9.07
C ALA A 20 5.88 -3.43 -8.62
N LEU A 21 4.78 -4.21 -8.62
CA LEU A 21 3.50 -3.77 -8.08
C LEU A 21 3.59 -3.51 -6.57
N HIS A 22 4.23 -4.43 -5.85
CA HIS A 22 4.43 -4.27 -4.40
C HIS A 22 5.23 -3.00 -4.08
N ALA A 23 6.36 -2.78 -4.76
CA ALA A 23 7.19 -1.60 -4.54
C ALA A 23 6.46 -0.28 -4.80
N GLU A 24 5.66 -0.20 -5.89
CA GLU A 24 4.88 1.01 -6.18
C GLU A 24 3.80 1.26 -5.12
N LEU A 25 3.10 0.21 -4.67
CA LEU A 25 2.09 0.34 -3.62
C LEU A 25 2.72 0.73 -2.28
N GLU A 26 3.87 0.16 -1.93
CA GLU A 26 4.63 0.51 -0.72
C GLU A 26 5.09 1.97 -0.73
N ASP A 27 5.65 2.42 -1.84
CA ASP A 27 6.06 3.82 -2.01
C ASP A 27 4.87 4.76 -1.86
N ARG A 28 3.75 4.43 -2.50
CA ARG A 28 2.52 5.22 -2.41
C ARG A 28 1.99 5.32 -0.99
N ILE A 29 1.94 4.21 -0.25
CA ILE A 29 1.48 4.18 1.14
C ILE A 29 2.41 5.03 2.01
N ARG A 30 3.74 4.93 1.82
CA ARG A 30 4.73 5.71 2.56
C ARG A 30 4.61 7.22 2.28
N VAL A 31 4.32 7.61 1.04
CA VAL A 31 4.07 9.01 0.66
C VAL A 31 2.79 9.55 1.30
N ASP A 32 1.73 8.74 1.34
CA ASP A 32 0.44 9.12 1.94
C ASP A 32 0.50 9.15 3.48
N ASN A 33 1.35 8.31 4.07
CA ASN A 33 1.49 8.14 5.52
C ASN A 33 2.93 8.48 5.97
N PRO A 34 3.33 9.76 5.91
CA PRO A 34 4.69 10.19 6.27
C PRO A 34 4.99 10.05 7.78
N HIS A 35 3.99 9.77 8.60
CA HIS A 35 4.12 9.49 10.03
C HIS A 35 4.60 8.06 10.32
N LEU A 36 4.46 7.14 9.36
CA LEU A 36 4.89 5.76 9.49
C LEU A 36 6.37 5.63 9.15
N THR A 37 7.12 5.02 10.05
CA THR A 37 8.59 4.98 9.94
C THR A 37 9.07 3.78 9.13
N ASP A 38 8.42 2.63 9.31
CA ASP A 38 8.63 1.41 8.54
C ASP A 38 7.27 0.99 8.00
N VAL A 39 7.15 0.82 6.68
CA VAL A 39 5.91 0.38 6.01
C VAL A 39 6.29 -0.80 5.15
N ARG A 40 5.60 -1.91 5.37
CA ARG A 40 5.79 -3.15 4.62
C ARG A 40 4.46 -3.66 4.12
N LEU A 41 4.35 -3.83 2.81
CA LEU A 41 3.15 -4.38 2.21
C LEU A 41 3.06 -5.89 2.49
N GLU A 42 1.93 -6.30 3.04
CA GLU A 42 1.66 -7.69 3.38
C GLU A 42 0.81 -8.36 2.29
N ARG A 43 -0.18 -7.62 1.76
CA ARG A 43 -1.11 -8.11 0.74
C ARG A 43 -1.61 -6.98 -0.13
N ALA A 44 -1.61 -7.16 -1.44
CA ALA A 44 -2.33 -6.32 -2.38
C ALA A 44 -3.45 -7.10 -3.06
N THR A 45 -4.67 -6.61 -2.97
CA THR A 45 -5.86 -7.20 -3.61
C THR A 45 -6.44 -6.19 -4.58
N ALA A 46 -6.54 -6.54 -5.85
CA ALA A 46 -7.09 -5.63 -6.86
C ALA A 46 -8.58 -5.35 -6.56
N ALA A 47 -8.92 -4.09 -6.28
CA ALA A 47 -10.31 -3.67 -6.14
C ALA A 47 -10.98 -3.66 -7.53
N GLU A 48 -12.27 -3.98 -7.61
CA GLU A 48 -12.99 -4.12 -8.90
C GLU A 48 -13.06 -2.83 -9.74
N ALA A 49 -12.69 -1.67 -9.17
CA ALA A 49 -12.58 -0.40 -9.88
C ALA A 49 -11.34 -0.37 -10.78
N PHE A 50 -11.47 -0.96 -11.97
CA PHE A 50 -10.52 -0.80 -13.05
C PHE A 50 -10.86 0.44 -13.87
N ASP A 51 -9.99 1.45 -13.84
CA ASP A 51 -10.12 2.63 -14.69
C ASP A 51 -9.37 2.36 -16.01
N ALA A 52 -10.10 1.77 -16.97
CA ALA A 52 -9.53 1.28 -18.23
C ALA A 52 -8.81 2.37 -19.06
N GLU A 53 -9.12 3.64 -18.83
CA GLU A 53 -8.55 4.78 -19.56
C GLU A 53 -7.13 5.16 -19.10
N ARG A 54 -6.71 4.76 -17.90
CA ARG A 54 -5.45 5.21 -17.27
C ARG A 54 -4.41 4.13 -17.06
N SER A 55 -4.71 2.87 -17.42
CA SER A 55 -3.92 1.69 -17.04
C SER A 55 -3.68 1.60 -15.53
N ARG A 56 -4.48 2.27 -14.70
CA ARG A 56 -4.33 2.28 -13.25
C ARG A 56 -5.53 1.62 -12.62
N ARG A 57 -5.27 0.83 -11.59
CA ARG A 57 -6.29 0.14 -10.82
C ARG A 57 -6.08 0.42 -9.35
N TRP A 58 -7.18 0.50 -8.64
CA TRP A 58 -7.15 0.59 -7.19
C TRP A 58 -6.88 -0.79 -6.59
N TYR A 59 -5.94 -0.87 -5.67
CA TYR A 59 -5.64 -2.06 -4.90
C TYR A 59 -5.95 -1.78 -3.43
N ASP A 60 -6.72 -2.69 -2.84
CA ASP A 60 -6.88 -2.78 -1.40
C ASP A 60 -5.60 -3.43 -0.84
N VAL A 61 -4.88 -2.66 -0.04
CA VAL A 61 -3.56 -3.02 0.45
C VAL A 61 -3.61 -3.19 1.95
N THR A 62 -3.16 -4.35 2.42
CA THR A 62 -2.87 -4.58 3.82
C THR A 62 -1.38 -4.43 4.01
N TYR A 63 -0.98 -3.51 4.88
CA TYR A 63 0.42 -3.25 5.18
C TYR A 63 0.64 -3.22 6.68
N LEU A 64 1.85 -3.58 7.09
CA LEU A 64 2.32 -3.51 8.46
C LEU A 64 3.17 -2.26 8.58
N ALA A 65 2.92 -1.45 9.59
CA ALA A 65 3.74 -0.29 9.84
C ALA A 65 4.06 -0.08 11.32
N GLU A 66 5.24 0.47 11.57
CA GLU A 66 5.62 0.94 12.90
C GLU A 66 5.15 2.39 13.09
N ASP A 67 4.08 2.50 13.86
CA ASP A 67 3.56 3.78 14.32
C ASP A 67 4.18 4.14 15.68
N PRO A 68 4.89 5.27 15.78
CA PRO A 68 5.53 5.69 17.03
C PRO A 68 4.54 6.24 18.08
N GLU A 69 3.29 6.54 17.70
CA GLU A 69 2.28 7.13 18.59
C GLU A 69 1.37 6.07 19.26
N ASP A 70 1.12 4.93 18.61
CA ASP A 70 0.34 3.80 19.16
C ASP A 70 1.06 3.05 20.30
N ASN A 71 2.34 3.37 20.54
CA ASN A 71 3.17 2.85 21.62
C ASN A 71 3.25 3.83 22.82
N ALA A 72 2.10 4.43 23.19
CA ALA A 72 1.96 5.35 24.31
C ALA A 72 1.14 4.74 25.47
#